data_AF-A0A2T0VTI9-F1
#
_entry.id   AF-A0A2T0VTI9-F1
#
_cell.length_a   1.000
_cell.length_b   1.000
_cell.length_c   1.000
_cell.angle_alpha   90.00
_cell.angle_beta   90.00
_cell.angle_gamma   90.00
#
_symmetry.space_group_name_H-M   'P 1'
#
loop_
_entity.id
_entity.type
_entity.pdbx_description
1 polymer ?
#
loop_
_entity_poly.entity_id
_entity_poly.type
_entity_poly.pdbx_seq_one_letter_code
_entity_poly.pdbx_strand_id
1 'polypeptide(L)'
;MQTNIMALNLDFDTKGDYLQGKTKKDILKILVDYYDKKRTLKDIARDIEEDIQSSRLRKHFPKVKTTLTCMYDGTPLYKQLPNKQTYQKQGLDTAVPYCLECGHQHLEMCECEHCLNDQREKIKESYPQQAVKLIEGCSLFEKVVLATVLQGMFVNNMNNRFGSFEDYDDNYHPLFIDRADASRKLQHLFNKDIISVSPDSNMSAFVRDRTFPQRMYPNLVYWQLNVSSVCVKDRDELFQSLKYPSGSTLYEAKAFNELWRDIIKQELYRCVCMELKNYHFSFRHTNDREKIENQITRLLEVYNPGQVYALFWTAVRRADNSRTSRTWGHYAYNHVNFILQKVDDIEQKKNKANEPIDTFNYPAELSIMLFTKVFFQNIAQESNWFYRKVPKTKQINFLEDRSQFYTEVLKREKQVFQELDLEVVYYYVTSYGVVVYDGDVDWLFTDEKTLYRIAEKVGFYEFVVSHEAFYSNLQTPYYINDMYSTSYLIELTHFLMKSQYKYHLPEKDNEFKNKLEKLLSKDS
;
A
#
# COMPACT_ATOMS: atom_id res chain seq x y z
N MET A 1 40.23 -31.84 -17.00
CA MET A 1 40.33 -33.08 -17.80
C MET A 1 40.01 -32.72 -19.25
N GLN A 2 40.90 -33.02 -20.21
CA GLN A 2 40.59 -32.86 -21.63
C GLN A 2 39.83 -34.11 -22.10
N THR A 3 38.55 -33.98 -22.38
CA THR A 3 37.76 -35.05 -23.00
C THR A 3 38.07 -35.06 -24.50
N ASN A 4 38.53 -36.20 -25.02
CA ASN A 4 38.73 -36.37 -26.46
C ASN A 4 37.38 -36.24 -27.19
N ILE A 5 37.32 -35.42 -28.25
CA ILE A 5 36.08 -35.20 -29.03
C ILE A 5 35.49 -36.52 -29.56
N MET A 6 36.34 -37.53 -29.82
CA MET A 6 35.93 -38.86 -30.27
C MET A 6 35.28 -39.72 -29.18
N ALA A 7 35.47 -39.40 -27.90
CA ALA A 7 34.87 -40.12 -26.78
C ALA A 7 33.47 -39.59 -26.41
N LEU A 8 32.99 -38.56 -27.12
CA LEU A 8 31.69 -37.96 -26.88
C LEU A 8 30.57 -38.79 -27.53
N ASN A 9 29.43 -38.87 -26.85
CA ASN A 9 28.21 -39.47 -27.38
C ASN A 9 27.53 -38.55 -28.40
N LEU A 10 28.12 -38.41 -29.59
CA LEU A 10 27.63 -37.54 -30.66
C LEU A 10 26.44 -38.17 -31.38
N ASP A 11 25.36 -37.40 -31.49
CA ASP A 11 24.20 -37.76 -32.29
C ASP A 11 24.31 -37.10 -33.67
N PHE A 12 24.73 -37.90 -34.65
CA PHE A 12 24.96 -37.44 -36.03
C PHE A 12 23.68 -37.12 -36.79
N ASP A 13 22.52 -37.47 -36.25
CA ASP A 13 21.23 -37.16 -36.89
C ASP A 13 20.81 -35.72 -36.57
N THR A 14 21.40 -35.11 -35.53
CA THR A 14 21.18 -33.70 -35.15
C THR A 14 22.02 -32.69 -35.94
N LYS A 15 22.79 -33.15 -36.94
CA LYS A 15 23.64 -32.30 -37.79
C LYS A 15 22.78 -31.34 -38.62
N GLY A 16 23.25 -30.12 -38.82
CA GLY A 16 22.55 -29.13 -39.64
C GLY A 16 22.76 -29.32 -41.14
N ASP A 17 21.98 -28.60 -41.94
CA ASP A 17 21.87 -28.76 -43.41
C ASP A 17 23.21 -28.81 -44.15
N TYR A 18 24.14 -27.91 -43.81
CA TYR A 18 25.49 -27.84 -44.41
C TYR A 18 26.36 -29.09 -44.20
N LEU A 19 25.95 -30.00 -43.32
CA LEU A 19 26.64 -31.26 -43.06
C LEU A 19 25.81 -32.49 -43.46
N GLN A 20 24.57 -32.33 -43.97
CA GLN A 20 23.70 -33.46 -44.27
C GLN A 20 24.30 -34.43 -45.30
N GLY A 21 24.99 -33.93 -46.32
CA GLY A 21 25.66 -34.74 -47.34
C GLY A 21 27.00 -35.35 -46.94
N LYS A 22 27.50 -35.11 -45.71
CA LYS A 22 28.81 -35.60 -45.26
C LYS A 22 28.68 -36.91 -44.48
N THR A 23 29.62 -37.84 -44.67
CA THR A 23 29.62 -39.10 -43.91
C THR A 23 29.99 -38.86 -42.45
N LYS A 24 29.64 -39.80 -41.55
CA LYS A 24 30.04 -39.74 -40.12
C LYS A 24 31.56 -39.56 -39.96
N LYS A 25 32.35 -40.22 -40.82
CA LYS A 25 33.82 -40.14 -40.81
C LYS A 25 34.32 -38.75 -41.19
N ASP A 26 33.68 -38.10 -42.17
CA ASP A 26 34.04 -36.75 -42.60
C ASP A 26 33.71 -35.72 -41.52
N ILE A 27 32.55 -35.85 -40.88
CA ILE A 27 32.14 -34.97 -39.76
C ILE A 27 33.09 -35.12 -38.58
N LEU A 28 33.48 -36.36 -38.21
CA LEU A 28 34.48 -36.59 -37.16
C LEU A 28 35.83 -35.94 -37.49
N LYS A 29 36.27 -36.04 -38.76
CA LYS A 29 37.49 -35.38 -39.22
C LYS A 29 37.40 -33.86 -39.06
N ILE A 30 36.27 -33.25 -39.43
CA ILE A 30 36.01 -31.81 -39.27
C ILE A 30 36.08 -31.40 -37.78
N LEU A 31 35.45 -32.17 -36.90
CA LEU A 31 35.45 -31.87 -35.46
C LEU A 31 36.85 -31.97 -34.85
N VAL A 32 37.61 -33.01 -35.16
CA VAL A 32 39.02 -33.18 -34.71
C VAL A 32 39.90 -32.06 -35.26
N ASP A 33 39.72 -31.71 -36.53
CA ASP A 33 40.45 -30.61 -37.16
C ASP A 33 40.24 -29.28 -36.42
N TYR A 34 38.98 -29.00 -36.06
CA TYR A 34 38.61 -27.78 -35.34
C TYR A 34 39.06 -27.77 -33.87
N TYR A 35 38.71 -28.78 -33.09
CA TYR A 35 38.93 -28.80 -31.64
C TYR A 35 40.39 -29.16 -31.29
N ASP A 36 41.00 -30.07 -32.04
CA ASP A 36 42.30 -30.67 -31.69
C ASP A 36 43.45 -30.14 -32.57
N LYS A 37 43.27 -29.95 -33.89
CA LYS A 37 44.38 -29.69 -34.83
C LYS A 37 44.62 -28.24 -35.24
N LYS A 38 44.42 -27.27 -34.34
CA LYS A 38 44.68 -25.82 -34.58
C LYS A 38 43.99 -25.18 -35.81
N ARG A 39 43.14 -25.87 -36.58
CA ARG A 39 42.41 -25.28 -37.73
C ARG A 39 41.32 -24.33 -37.26
N THR A 40 41.03 -23.32 -38.07
CA THR A 40 39.95 -22.34 -37.80
C THR A 40 38.65 -22.75 -38.50
N LEU A 41 37.50 -22.25 -38.04
CA LEU A 41 36.22 -22.46 -38.74
C LEU A 41 36.24 -21.88 -40.16
N LYS A 42 37.07 -20.86 -40.42
CA LYS A 42 37.24 -20.27 -41.76
C LYS A 42 37.93 -21.24 -42.71
N ASP A 43 38.98 -21.93 -42.23
CA ASP A 43 39.67 -22.94 -43.02
C ASP A 43 38.76 -24.13 -43.33
N ILE A 44 37.95 -24.53 -42.36
CA ILE A 44 37.02 -25.65 -42.49
C ILE A 44 35.85 -25.29 -43.43
N ALA A 45 35.27 -24.09 -43.29
CA ALA A 45 34.18 -23.66 -44.17
C ALA A 45 34.61 -23.63 -45.64
N ARG A 46 35.85 -23.19 -45.93
CA ARG A 46 36.42 -23.21 -47.29
C ARG A 46 36.53 -24.63 -47.86
N ASP A 47 36.90 -25.62 -47.06
CA ASP A 47 37.01 -27.02 -47.49
C ASP A 47 35.64 -27.69 -47.72
N ILE A 48 34.57 -27.14 -47.14
CA ILE A 48 33.22 -27.69 -47.26
C ILE A 48 32.51 -27.16 -48.53
N GLU A 49 33.07 -26.16 -49.21
CA GLU A 49 32.55 -25.54 -50.45
C GLU A 49 31.13 -24.96 -50.33
N GLU A 50 30.77 -24.48 -49.14
CA GLU A 50 29.45 -23.90 -48.84
C GLU A 50 29.58 -22.41 -48.52
N ASP A 51 28.64 -21.57 -48.98
CA ASP A 51 28.56 -20.13 -48.66
C ASP A 51 28.01 -19.89 -47.24
N ILE A 52 28.62 -20.55 -46.26
CA ILE A 52 28.31 -20.37 -44.85
C ILE A 52 29.24 -19.34 -44.22
N GLN A 53 28.65 -18.36 -43.53
CA GLN A 53 29.41 -17.51 -42.63
C GLN A 53 30.13 -18.40 -41.60
N SER A 54 31.46 -18.46 -41.67
CA SER A 54 32.29 -19.38 -40.86
C SER A 54 31.99 -19.38 -39.35
N SER A 55 31.54 -18.25 -38.78
CA SER A 55 31.11 -18.15 -37.38
C SER A 55 29.85 -18.95 -37.05
N ARG A 56 29.00 -19.25 -38.03
CA ARG A 56 27.74 -20.01 -37.89
C ARG A 56 27.92 -21.51 -38.05
N LEU A 57 29.00 -21.97 -38.71
CA LEU A 57 29.26 -23.39 -38.99
C LEU A 57 29.15 -24.28 -37.73
N ARG A 58 29.62 -23.81 -36.58
CA ARG A 58 29.54 -24.54 -35.31
C ARG A 58 28.11 -24.90 -34.90
N LYS A 59 27.10 -24.09 -35.26
CA LYS A 59 25.70 -24.38 -34.94
C LYS A 59 25.18 -25.63 -35.66
N HIS A 60 25.81 -26.02 -36.76
CA HIS A 60 25.44 -27.18 -37.56
C HIS A 60 26.19 -28.46 -37.15
N PHE A 61 27.16 -28.38 -36.25
CA PHE A 61 27.84 -29.57 -35.72
C PHE A 61 26.86 -30.48 -34.99
N PRO A 62 27.05 -31.81 -35.05
CA PRO A 62 26.23 -32.75 -34.30
C PRO A 62 26.32 -32.45 -32.81
N LYS A 63 25.20 -32.68 -32.11
CA LYS A 63 25.04 -32.41 -30.69
C LYS A 63 25.44 -33.63 -29.88
N VAL A 64 25.78 -33.41 -28.61
CA VAL A 64 26.14 -34.49 -27.68
C VAL A 64 24.90 -34.94 -26.93
N LYS A 65 24.50 -36.20 -27.11
CA LYS A 65 23.37 -36.81 -26.41
C LYS A 65 23.73 -37.07 -24.96
N THR A 66 22.90 -36.58 -24.04
CA THR A 66 23.08 -36.78 -22.60
C THR A 66 22.27 -37.99 -22.11
N THR A 67 22.50 -38.40 -20.86
CA THR A 67 21.71 -39.44 -20.19
C THR A 67 20.39 -38.91 -19.62
N LEU A 68 20.19 -37.59 -19.63
CA LEU A 68 18.96 -36.95 -19.16
C LEU A 68 17.90 -36.97 -20.26
N THR A 69 16.65 -37.08 -19.85
CA THR A 69 15.47 -36.95 -20.74
C THR A 69 14.67 -35.71 -20.37
N CYS A 70 13.96 -35.16 -21.34
CA CYS A 70 13.00 -34.10 -21.11
C CYS A 70 11.83 -34.64 -20.28
N MET A 71 11.41 -33.87 -19.28
CA MET A 71 10.27 -34.21 -18.43
C MET A 71 8.91 -34.11 -19.13
N TYR A 72 8.82 -33.40 -20.26
CA TYR A 72 7.55 -33.17 -20.97
C TYR A 72 7.31 -34.17 -22.10
N ASP A 73 8.33 -34.45 -22.92
CA ASP A 73 8.20 -35.29 -24.11
C ASP A 73 8.98 -36.62 -24.02
N GLY A 74 9.78 -36.82 -22.96
CA GLY A 74 10.58 -38.03 -22.74
C GLY A 74 11.77 -38.19 -23.67
N THR A 75 12.01 -37.25 -24.60
CA THR A 75 13.14 -37.31 -25.53
C THR A 75 14.48 -37.02 -24.83
N PRO A 76 15.61 -37.53 -25.33
CA PRO A 76 16.91 -37.24 -24.75
C PRO A 76 17.27 -35.74 -24.80
N LEU A 77 17.94 -35.23 -23.77
CA LEU A 77 18.50 -33.88 -23.80
C LEU A 77 19.88 -33.88 -24.48
N TYR A 78 20.19 -32.78 -25.14
CA TYR A 78 21.39 -32.60 -25.95
C TYR A 78 22.21 -31.39 -25.50
N LYS A 79 23.54 -31.48 -25.61
CA LYS A 79 24.46 -30.35 -25.42
C LYS A 79 25.00 -29.88 -26.76
N GLN A 80 24.98 -28.57 -27.00
CA GLN A 80 25.70 -27.98 -28.12
C GLN A 80 27.20 -27.99 -27.82
N LEU A 81 28.02 -28.36 -28.81
CA LEU A 81 29.47 -28.24 -28.68
C LEU A 81 29.89 -26.76 -28.52
N PRO A 82 30.61 -26.39 -27.44
CA PRO A 82 31.02 -25.01 -27.20
C PRO A 82 32.09 -24.56 -28.21
N ASN A 83 32.46 -23.28 -28.21
CA ASN A 83 33.58 -22.85 -29.06
C ASN A 83 34.89 -23.53 -28.62
N LYS A 84 35.89 -23.56 -29.50
CA LYS A 84 37.19 -24.21 -29.24
C LYS A 84 37.85 -23.76 -27.92
N GLN A 85 37.86 -22.46 -27.63
CA GLN A 85 38.51 -21.94 -26.42
C GLN A 85 37.79 -22.41 -25.15
N THR A 86 36.47 -22.34 -25.13
CA THR A 86 35.64 -22.82 -24.01
C THR A 86 35.78 -24.33 -23.86
N TYR A 87 35.75 -25.09 -24.96
CA TYR A 87 35.96 -26.54 -24.94
C TYR A 87 37.32 -26.92 -24.34
N GLN A 88 38.40 -26.23 -24.74
CA GLN A 88 39.75 -26.50 -24.24
C GLN A 88 39.93 -26.15 -22.76
N LYS A 89 39.22 -25.13 -22.26
CA LYS A 89 39.31 -24.69 -20.85
C LYS A 89 38.40 -25.47 -19.91
N GLN A 90 37.17 -25.77 -20.35
CA GLN A 90 36.06 -26.20 -19.49
C GLN A 90 35.29 -27.41 -20.04
N GLY A 91 35.67 -27.96 -21.19
CA GLY A 91 35.00 -29.12 -21.79
C GLY A 91 33.53 -28.83 -22.12
N LEU A 92 32.66 -29.79 -21.80
CA LEU A 92 31.19 -29.72 -21.99
C LEU A 92 30.42 -29.30 -20.73
N ASP A 93 31.12 -29.01 -19.63
CA ASP A 93 30.49 -28.80 -18.33
C ASP A 93 29.67 -27.51 -18.29
N THR A 94 30.05 -26.51 -19.11
CA THR A 94 29.32 -25.25 -19.23
C THR A 94 28.16 -25.27 -20.22
N ALA A 95 28.04 -26.33 -21.03
CA ALA A 95 26.93 -26.45 -21.97
C ALA A 95 25.69 -26.99 -21.24
N VAL A 96 24.63 -26.17 -21.22
CA VAL A 96 23.33 -26.52 -20.65
C VAL A 96 22.63 -27.54 -21.57
N PRO A 97 22.25 -28.73 -21.07
CA PRO A 97 21.45 -29.68 -21.83
C PRO A 97 20.08 -29.10 -22.20
N TYR A 98 19.63 -29.34 -23.42
CA TYR A 98 18.31 -28.91 -23.88
C TYR A 98 17.62 -29.93 -24.80
N CYS A 99 16.29 -29.92 -24.81
CA CYS A 99 15.45 -30.74 -25.68
C CYS A 99 15.37 -30.11 -27.07
N LEU A 100 15.43 -30.93 -28.13
CA LEU A 100 15.31 -30.44 -29.51
C LEU A 100 13.87 -30.23 -29.96
N GLU A 101 12.93 -30.94 -29.35
CA GLU A 101 11.50 -30.86 -29.70
C GLU A 101 10.84 -29.65 -29.03
N CYS A 102 10.89 -29.56 -27.69
CA CYS A 102 10.22 -28.50 -26.94
C CYS A 102 11.15 -27.36 -26.48
N GLY A 103 12.47 -27.46 -26.68
CA GLY A 103 13.42 -26.45 -26.25
C GLY A 103 13.69 -26.40 -24.73
N HIS A 104 13.12 -27.33 -23.94
CA HIS A 104 13.34 -27.39 -22.49
C HIS A 104 14.83 -27.47 -22.15
N GLN A 105 15.29 -26.61 -21.25
CA GLN A 105 16.67 -26.56 -20.77
C GLN A 105 16.73 -27.10 -19.35
N HIS A 106 17.76 -27.88 -19.04
CA HIS A 106 17.99 -28.40 -17.69
C HIS A 106 18.59 -27.31 -16.78
N LEU A 107 17.77 -26.31 -16.47
CA LEU A 107 18.04 -25.16 -15.61
C LEU A 107 16.84 -24.92 -14.68
N GLU A 108 17.07 -24.31 -13.52
CA GLU A 108 16.01 -24.03 -12.54
C GLU A 108 14.87 -23.17 -13.13
N MET A 109 15.16 -22.23 -14.03
CA MET A 109 14.20 -21.29 -14.62
C MET A 109 14.26 -21.31 -16.15
N CYS A 110 13.80 -22.42 -16.73
CA CYS A 110 13.68 -22.54 -18.19
C CYS A 110 12.55 -21.65 -18.75
N GLU A 111 12.72 -21.19 -20.00
CA GLU A 111 11.80 -20.31 -20.72
C GLU A 111 11.05 -21.02 -21.87
N CYS A 112 11.10 -22.35 -21.95
CA CYS A 112 10.25 -23.06 -22.92
C CYS A 112 8.77 -22.94 -22.53
N GLU A 113 7.88 -23.07 -23.51
CA GLU A 113 6.43 -22.88 -23.33
C GLU A 113 5.86 -23.69 -22.16
N HIS A 114 6.22 -24.98 -22.06
CA HIS A 114 5.76 -25.83 -20.96
C HIS A 114 6.26 -25.34 -19.59
N CYS A 115 7.53 -24.93 -19.48
CA CYS A 115 8.05 -24.38 -18.23
C CYS A 115 7.40 -23.05 -17.86
N LEU A 116 7.08 -22.20 -18.84
CA LEU A 116 6.37 -20.94 -18.60
C LEU A 116 4.94 -21.21 -18.10
N ASN A 117 4.26 -22.20 -18.66
CA ASN A 117 2.93 -22.63 -18.21
C ASN A 117 2.98 -23.20 -16.78
N ASP A 118 3.94 -24.08 -16.47
CA ASP A 118 4.12 -24.60 -15.11
C ASP A 118 4.42 -23.48 -14.10
N GLN A 119 5.26 -22.50 -14.49
CA GLN A 119 5.55 -21.33 -13.67
C GLN A 119 4.29 -20.46 -13.47
N ARG A 120 3.43 -20.33 -14.48
CA ARG A 120 2.15 -19.62 -14.38
C ARG A 120 1.20 -20.31 -13.41
N GLU A 121 1.09 -21.63 -13.46
CA GLU A 121 0.26 -22.38 -12.50
C GLU A 121 0.79 -22.24 -11.07
N LYS A 122 2.10 -22.28 -10.86
CA LYS A 122 2.71 -22.00 -9.54
C LYS A 122 2.33 -20.62 -8.97
N ILE A 123 2.25 -19.59 -9.82
CA ILE A 123 1.78 -18.25 -9.40
C ILE A 123 0.32 -18.33 -8.95
N LYS A 124 -0.56 -18.97 -9.73
CA LYS A 124 -1.97 -19.12 -9.39
C LYS A 124 -2.18 -19.87 -8.08
N GLU A 125 -1.39 -20.92 -7.85
CA GLU A 125 -1.43 -21.71 -6.61
C GLU A 125 -0.91 -20.95 -5.39
N SER A 126 0.12 -20.11 -5.58
CA SER A 126 0.75 -19.37 -4.47
C SER A 126 -0.03 -18.13 -4.04
N TYR A 127 -0.86 -17.59 -4.93
CA TYR A 127 -1.67 -16.40 -4.69
C TYR A 127 -3.17 -16.68 -4.94
N PRO A 128 -3.79 -17.58 -4.14
CA PRO A 128 -5.23 -17.80 -4.22
C PRO A 128 -6.00 -16.57 -3.72
N GLN A 129 -7.31 -16.55 -3.95
CA GLN A 129 -8.18 -15.54 -3.33
C GLN A 129 -8.01 -15.59 -1.80
N GLN A 130 -7.49 -14.50 -1.24
CA GLN A 130 -7.27 -14.35 0.19
C GLN A 130 -8.60 -14.10 0.93
N ALA A 131 -8.59 -14.28 2.25
CA ALA A 131 -9.71 -13.87 3.07
C ALA A 131 -9.92 -12.35 2.95
N VAL A 132 -11.16 -11.94 2.72
CA VAL A 132 -11.47 -10.53 2.47
C VAL A 132 -11.29 -9.71 3.74
N LYS A 133 -10.58 -8.58 3.64
CA LYS A 133 -10.31 -7.67 4.75
C LYS A 133 -11.44 -6.67 4.95
N LEU A 134 -11.94 -6.53 6.19
CA LEU A 134 -12.88 -5.46 6.53
C LEU A 134 -12.17 -4.09 6.57
N ILE A 135 -12.66 -3.13 5.79
CA ILE A 135 -12.08 -1.77 5.69
C ILE A 135 -12.22 -0.97 6.99
N GLU A 136 -13.24 -1.26 7.80
CA GLU A 136 -13.46 -0.62 9.09
C GLU A 136 -12.30 -0.88 10.04
N GLY A 137 -11.66 -2.05 9.94
CA GLY A 137 -10.47 -2.42 10.69
C GLY A 137 -9.16 -1.85 10.15
N CYS A 138 -9.19 -1.05 9.08
CA CYS A 138 -8.00 -0.41 8.52
C CYS A 138 -7.74 0.96 9.16
N SER A 139 -6.46 1.22 9.42
CA SER A 139 -5.95 2.50 9.89
C SER A 139 -6.16 3.62 8.87
N LEU A 140 -6.12 4.86 9.35
CA LEU A 140 -6.14 6.04 8.49
C LEU A 140 -5.03 6.03 7.44
N PHE A 141 -3.81 5.62 7.83
CA PHE A 141 -2.68 5.51 6.90
C PHE A 141 -3.00 4.55 5.74
N GLU A 142 -3.48 3.34 6.04
CA GLU A 142 -3.84 2.35 5.02
C GLU A 142 -4.94 2.88 4.09
N LYS A 143 -5.96 3.55 4.64
CA LYS A 143 -7.04 4.17 3.85
C LYS A 143 -6.53 5.25 2.89
N VAL A 144 -5.61 6.11 3.34
CA VAL A 144 -5.00 7.14 2.49
C VAL A 144 -4.13 6.51 1.40
N VAL A 145 -3.29 5.53 1.75
CA VAL A 145 -2.45 4.82 0.76
C VAL A 145 -3.33 4.15 -0.29
N LEU A 146 -4.38 3.44 0.13
CA LEU A 146 -5.31 2.77 -0.76
C LEU A 146 -5.99 3.75 -1.71
N ALA A 147 -6.56 4.84 -1.19
CA ALA A 147 -7.19 5.88 -2.00
C ALA A 147 -6.20 6.49 -3.01
N THR A 148 -4.96 6.71 -2.59
CA THR A 148 -3.88 7.23 -3.47
C THR A 148 -3.60 6.28 -4.62
N VAL A 149 -3.50 4.98 -4.35
CA VAL A 149 -3.29 3.94 -5.36
C VAL A 149 -4.48 3.87 -6.32
N LEU A 150 -5.70 3.84 -5.79
CA LEU A 150 -6.91 3.74 -6.60
C LEU A 150 -7.12 4.94 -7.53
N GLN A 151 -6.82 6.15 -7.04
CA GLN A 151 -6.87 7.37 -7.84
C GLN A 151 -5.72 7.42 -8.86
N GLY A 152 -4.48 7.20 -8.40
CA GLY A 152 -3.28 7.37 -9.23
C GLY A 152 -3.10 6.33 -10.32
N MET A 153 -3.62 5.11 -10.11
CA MET A 153 -3.57 4.02 -11.09
C MET A 153 -4.87 3.87 -11.87
N PHE A 154 -5.73 4.90 -11.83
CA PHE A 154 -6.99 4.98 -12.58
C PHE A 154 -7.88 3.75 -12.46
N VAL A 155 -7.99 3.20 -11.24
CA VAL A 155 -8.83 2.03 -10.97
C VAL A 155 -10.29 2.45 -11.08
N ASN A 156 -11.14 1.62 -11.68
CA ASN A 156 -12.51 1.99 -12.03
C ASN A 156 -13.60 1.20 -11.29
N ASN A 157 -13.27 0.04 -10.72
CA ASN A 157 -14.20 -0.76 -9.93
C ASN A 157 -13.42 -1.75 -9.03
N MET A 158 -14.14 -2.47 -8.17
CA MET A 158 -13.53 -3.45 -7.25
C MET A 158 -13.12 -4.78 -7.89
N ASN A 159 -13.69 -5.14 -9.04
CA ASN A 159 -13.48 -6.44 -9.67
C ASN A 159 -12.26 -6.46 -10.60
N ASN A 160 -11.79 -5.29 -11.01
CA ASN A 160 -10.66 -5.17 -11.90
C ASN A 160 -9.36 -5.34 -11.12
N ARG A 161 -8.47 -6.18 -11.65
CA ARG A 161 -7.04 -6.03 -11.34
C ARG A 161 -6.61 -4.64 -11.79
N PHE A 162 -5.78 -4.00 -11.00
CA PHE A 162 -5.10 -2.78 -11.38
C PHE A 162 -3.62 -3.08 -11.67
N GLY A 163 -3.05 -2.28 -12.58
CA GLY A 163 -1.75 -2.54 -13.19
C GLY A 163 -0.58 -2.48 -12.22
N SER A 164 0.64 -2.38 -12.75
CA SER A 164 1.83 -2.23 -11.93
C SER A 164 2.06 -0.76 -11.61
N PHE A 165 2.68 -0.44 -10.47
CA PHE A 165 3.00 0.94 -10.15
C PHE A 165 3.93 1.57 -11.21
N GLU A 166 4.84 0.79 -11.79
CA GLU A 166 5.75 1.27 -12.82
C GLU A 166 5.02 1.81 -14.06
N ASP A 167 3.84 1.28 -14.37
CA ASP A 167 3.02 1.76 -15.50
C ASP A 167 2.47 3.18 -15.28
N TYR A 168 2.41 3.65 -14.03
CA TYR A 168 1.81 4.93 -13.62
C TYR A 168 2.79 5.86 -12.90
N ASP A 169 4.06 5.50 -12.80
CA ASP A 169 5.09 6.31 -12.17
C ASP A 169 5.43 7.53 -13.04
N ASP A 170 4.68 8.61 -12.85
CA ASP A 170 4.92 9.90 -13.50
C ASP A 170 5.65 10.87 -12.56
N ASN A 171 6.82 11.34 -13.01
CA ASN A 171 7.61 12.35 -12.30
C ASN A 171 6.87 13.70 -12.18
N TYR A 172 5.93 14.01 -13.08
CA TYR A 172 5.17 15.25 -13.04
C TYR A 172 3.99 15.20 -12.07
N HIS A 173 3.41 14.03 -11.85
CA HIS A 173 2.30 13.82 -10.93
C HIS A 173 2.59 12.66 -9.96
N PRO A 174 3.55 12.84 -9.05
CA PRO A 174 4.01 11.75 -8.21
C PRO A 174 2.92 11.28 -7.25
N LEU A 175 2.64 9.98 -7.27
CA LEU A 175 1.72 9.36 -6.32
C LEU A 175 2.31 9.39 -4.90
N PHE A 176 3.61 9.08 -4.82
CA PHE A 176 4.42 8.99 -3.61
C PHE A 176 5.76 9.69 -3.79
N ILE A 177 6.59 9.74 -2.75
CA ILE A 177 7.85 10.51 -2.79
C ILE A 177 8.86 9.93 -3.78
N ASP A 178 8.95 8.60 -3.87
CA ASP A 178 9.80 7.87 -4.79
C ASP A 178 9.31 6.42 -4.96
N ARG A 179 9.95 5.67 -5.88
CA ARG A 179 9.64 4.25 -6.15
C ARG A 179 9.84 3.34 -4.93
N ALA A 180 10.76 3.65 -4.04
CA ALA A 180 11.02 2.83 -2.85
C ALA A 180 9.91 3.02 -1.80
N ASP A 181 9.40 4.25 -1.64
CA ASP A 181 8.23 4.54 -0.83
C ASP A 181 6.97 3.86 -1.38
N ALA A 182 6.76 3.93 -2.70
CA ALA A 182 5.66 3.23 -3.36
C ALA A 182 5.70 1.72 -3.09
N SER A 183 6.87 1.11 -3.28
CA SER A 183 7.09 -0.32 -3.03
C SER A 183 6.79 -0.71 -1.59
N ARG A 184 7.29 0.07 -0.61
CA ARG A 184 7.04 -0.15 0.81
C ARG A 184 5.55 -0.01 1.17
N LYS A 185 4.86 0.97 0.60
CA LYS A 185 3.43 1.21 0.84
C LYS A 185 2.55 0.13 0.22
N LEU A 186 2.85 -0.33 -0.99
CA LEU A 186 2.16 -1.46 -1.64
C LEU A 186 2.40 -2.75 -0.87
N GLN A 187 3.66 -3.01 -0.48
CA GLN A 187 4.00 -4.14 0.38
C GLN A 187 3.25 -4.09 1.72
N HIS A 188 3.10 -2.90 2.30
CA HIS A 188 2.35 -2.72 3.54
C HIS A 188 0.87 -3.10 3.37
N LEU A 189 0.21 -2.62 2.31
CA LEU A 189 -1.18 -3.00 2.01
C LEU A 189 -1.33 -4.50 1.76
N PHE A 190 -0.38 -5.11 1.04
CA PHE A 190 -0.35 -6.54 0.78
C PHE A 190 -0.21 -7.36 2.07
N ASN A 191 0.73 -7.00 2.94
CA ASN A 191 0.92 -7.67 4.24
C ASN A 191 -0.27 -7.50 5.20
N LYS A 192 -1.20 -6.59 4.89
CA LYS A 192 -2.42 -6.33 5.66
C LYS A 192 -3.66 -6.96 5.03
N ASP A 193 -3.47 -7.73 3.96
CA ASP A 193 -4.51 -8.38 3.15
C ASP A 193 -5.52 -7.38 2.54
N ILE A 194 -5.14 -6.11 2.40
CA ILE A 194 -6.01 -5.06 1.82
C ILE A 194 -6.00 -5.17 0.28
N ILE A 195 -4.84 -5.51 -0.27
CA ILE A 195 -4.65 -5.82 -1.68
C ILE A 195 -3.99 -7.18 -1.78
N SER A 196 -4.19 -7.88 -2.91
CA SER A 196 -3.51 -9.14 -3.20
C SER A 196 -2.83 -9.10 -4.55
N VAL A 197 -1.82 -9.96 -4.74
CA VAL A 197 -1.15 -10.11 -6.03
C VAL A 197 -2.11 -10.80 -7.00
N SER A 198 -2.29 -10.22 -8.18
CA SER A 198 -3.07 -10.85 -9.23
C SER A 198 -2.28 -12.03 -9.82
N PRO A 199 -2.89 -13.22 -9.96
CA PRO A 199 -2.25 -14.39 -10.59
C PRO A 199 -1.79 -14.16 -12.04
N ASP A 200 -2.36 -13.15 -12.70
CA ASP A 200 -2.04 -12.75 -14.07
C ASP A 200 -0.84 -11.79 -14.17
N SER A 201 -0.21 -11.47 -13.05
CA SER A 201 0.99 -10.62 -13.02
C SER A 201 2.08 -11.12 -13.97
N ASN A 202 2.87 -10.22 -14.56
CA ASN A 202 3.95 -10.63 -15.44
C ASN A 202 4.97 -11.49 -14.68
N MET A 203 5.49 -12.56 -15.32
CA MET A 203 6.51 -13.43 -14.72
C MET A 203 7.80 -12.67 -14.37
N SER A 204 8.12 -11.60 -15.10
CA SER A 204 9.26 -10.72 -14.78
C SER A 204 9.09 -9.93 -13.49
N ALA A 205 7.88 -9.86 -12.92
CA ALA A 205 7.61 -9.22 -11.65
C ALA A 205 8.03 -10.07 -10.44
N PHE A 206 8.44 -11.32 -10.67
CA PHE A 206 8.85 -12.27 -9.64
C PHE A 206 10.35 -12.55 -9.72
N VAL A 207 10.97 -12.78 -8.56
CA VAL A 207 12.39 -13.13 -8.50
C VAL A 207 12.57 -14.55 -9.05
N ARG A 208 13.39 -14.69 -10.10
CA ARG A 208 13.63 -15.96 -10.79
C ARG A 208 14.73 -16.77 -10.09
N ASP A 209 14.43 -17.24 -8.89
CA ASP A 209 15.28 -18.10 -8.08
C ASP A 209 14.46 -19.25 -7.45
N ARG A 210 15.07 -20.02 -6.55
CA ARG A 210 14.43 -21.14 -5.83
C ARG A 210 13.22 -20.75 -4.98
N THR A 211 13.04 -19.46 -4.69
CA THR A 211 11.91 -18.95 -3.92
C THR A 211 10.71 -18.61 -4.79
N PHE A 212 10.82 -18.72 -6.11
CA PHE A 212 9.72 -18.42 -7.04
C PHE A 212 8.45 -19.23 -6.70
N PRO A 213 7.25 -18.61 -6.71
CA PRO A 213 6.98 -17.19 -7.00
C PRO A 213 6.93 -16.27 -5.76
N GLN A 214 7.48 -16.65 -4.61
CA GLN A 214 7.10 -16.06 -3.32
C GLN A 214 7.70 -14.67 -3.11
N ARG A 215 8.84 -14.41 -3.74
CA ARG A 215 9.48 -13.10 -3.77
C ARG A 215 9.08 -12.37 -5.04
N MET A 216 8.45 -11.22 -4.88
CA MET A 216 8.03 -10.33 -5.96
C MET A 216 8.67 -8.94 -5.84
N TYR A 217 8.51 -8.14 -6.90
CA TYR A 217 8.76 -6.71 -6.90
C TYR A 217 7.40 -5.98 -6.80
N PRO A 218 7.08 -5.33 -5.66
CA PRO A 218 5.77 -4.71 -5.44
C PRO A 218 5.37 -3.67 -6.52
N ASN A 219 6.36 -3.03 -7.14
CA ASN A 219 6.11 -2.04 -8.18
C ASN A 219 5.78 -2.66 -9.56
N LEU A 220 6.05 -3.95 -9.77
CA LEU A 220 5.93 -4.63 -11.07
C LEU A 220 4.76 -5.62 -11.14
N VAL A 221 4.27 -6.08 -9.99
CA VAL A 221 3.11 -6.99 -9.95
C VAL A 221 1.83 -6.24 -10.24
N TYR A 222 0.86 -6.95 -10.78
CA TYR A 222 -0.52 -6.48 -10.84
C TYR A 222 -1.20 -6.76 -9.51
N TRP A 223 -2.04 -5.83 -9.10
CA TRP A 223 -2.72 -5.87 -7.82
C TRP A 223 -4.22 -6.05 -8.02
N GLN A 224 -4.90 -6.53 -6.98
CA GLN A 224 -6.36 -6.58 -6.92
C GLN A 224 -6.82 -6.20 -5.52
N LEU A 225 -8.00 -5.58 -5.42
CA LEU A 225 -8.59 -5.24 -4.13
C LEU A 225 -9.03 -6.50 -3.40
N ASN A 226 -8.78 -6.54 -2.08
CA ASN A 226 -9.21 -7.63 -1.20
C ASN A 226 -9.94 -7.08 0.03
N VAL A 227 -10.89 -6.16 -0.20
CA VAL A 227 -11.63 -5.48 0.88
C VAL A 227 -13.14 -5.63 0.76
N SER A 228 -13.80 -5.62 1.92
CA SER A 228 -15.25 -5.51 2.06
C SER A 228 -15.60 -4.54 3.20
N SER A 229 -16.88 -4.23 3.32
CA SER A 229 -17.43 -3.40 4.39
C SER A 229 -18.64 -4.10 5.00
N VAL A 230 -18.82 -3.93 6.30
CA VAL A 230 -20.06 -4.34 7.00
C VAL A 230 -21.13 -3.27 6.84
N CYS A 231 -20.72 -2.01 6.77
CA CYS A 231 -21.59 -0.85 6.70
C CYS A 231 -22.13 -0.57 5.29
N VAL A 232 -21.34 -0.86 4.25
CA VAL A 232 -21.69 -0.57 2.85
C VAL A 232 -21.82 -1.87 2.07
N LYS A 233 -23.07 -2.22 1.70
CA LYS A 233 -23.37 -3.44 0.94
C LYS A 233 -23.22 -3.24 -0.57
N ASP A 234 -23.47 -2.02 -1.06
CA ASP A 234 -23.30 -1.71 -2.47
C ASP A 234 -21.81 -1.62 -2.83
N ARG A 235 -21.40 -2.35 -3.88
CA ARG A 235 -19.98 -2.45 -4.26
C ARG A 235 -19.45 -1.18 -4.89
N ASP A 236 -20.28 -0.47 -5.65
CA ASP A 236 -19.85 0.75 -6.33
C ASP A 236 -19.76 1.90 -5.32
N GLU A 237 -20.71 1.98 -4.38
CA GLU A 237 -20.63 2.90 -3.24
C GLU A 237 -19.40 2.62 -2.38
N LEU A 238 -19.14 1.36 -2.04
CA LEU A 238 -17.92 0.98 -1.32
C LEU A 238 -16.69 1.40 -2.11
N PHE A 239 -16.62 1.10 -3.41
CA PHE A 239 -15.50 1.51 -4.25
C PHE A 239 -15.29 3.03 -4.26
N GLN A 240 -16.35 3.83 -4.41
CA GLN A 240 -16.25 5.29 -4.38
C GLN A 240 -15.74 5.78 -3.02
N SER A 241 -16.20 5.18 -1.91
CA SER A 241 -15.74 5.52 -0.56
C SER A 241 -14.24 5.20 -0.35
N LEU A 242 -13.75 4.10 -0.93
CA LEU A 242 -12.34 3.71 -0.89
C LEU A 242 -11.47 4.63 -1.75
N LYS A 243 -11.96 5.00 -2.94
CA LYS A 243 -11.24 5.87 -3.87
C LYS A 243 -11.25 7.32 -3.39
N TYR A 244 -12.33 7.80 -2.79
CA TYR A 244 -12.53 9.18 -2.35
C TYR A 244 -12.97 9.23 -0.87
N PRO A 245 -12.05 8.98 0.08
CA PRO A 245 -12.40 8.97 1.50
C PRO A 245 -12.85 10.36 1.97
N SER A 246 -13.96 10.42 2.72
CA SER A 246 -14.54 11.66 3.22
C SER A 246 -14.00 12.04 4.61
N GLY A 247 -13.74 13.34 4.79
CA GLY A 247 -13.42 13.96 6.08
C GLY A 247 -14.53 13.92 7.13
N SER A 248 -15.76 13.53 6.75
CA SER A 248 -16.86 13.28 7.71
C SER A 248 -16.64 12.04 8.58
N THR A 249 -15.64 11.21 8.25
CA THR A 249 -15.29 10.02 9.03
C THR A 249 -14.49 10.43 10.26
N LEU A 250 -14.90 10.00 11.46
CA LEU A 250 -14.13 10.23 12.68
C LEU A 250 -12.85 9.36 12.67
N TYR A 251 -11.71 10.01 12.85
CA TYR A 251 -10.40 9.35 12.98
C TYR A 251 -9.81 9.64 14.35
N GLU A 252 -9.02 8.70 14.87
CA GLU A 252 -8.25 8.93 16.10
C GLU A 252 -7.32 10.15 15.93
N ALA A 253 -7.49 11.16 16.77
CA ALA A 253 -6.78 12.43 16.67
C ALA A 253 -5.25 12.27 16.66
N LYS A 254 -4.72 11.29 17.42
CA LYS A 254 -3.29 10.99 17.44
C LYS A 254 -2.81 10.49 16.08
N ALA A 255 -3.44 9.46 15.53
CA ALA A 255 -3.10 8.89 14.23
C ALA A 255 -3.24 9.94 13.10
N PHE A 256 -4.25 10.79 13.19
CA PHE A 256 -4.47 11.90 12.28
C PHE A 256 -3.32 12.93 12.31
N ASN A 257 -2.93 13.38 13.51
CA ASN A 257 -1.85 14.35 13.69
C ASN A 257 -0.47 13.78 13.33
N GLU A 258 -0.23 12.49 13.60
CA GLU A 258 0.99 11.79 13.19
C GLU A 258 1.09 11.72 11.66
N LEU A 259 0.02 11.30 10.98
CA LEU A 259 -0.01 11.24 9.52
C LEU A 259 0.15 12.62 8.88
N TRP A 260 -0.53 13.64 9.41
CA TRP A 260 -0.37 15.03 8.98
C TRP A 260 1.12 15.42 9.03
N ARG A 261 1.76 15.23 10.18
CA ARG A 261 3.16 15.59 10.39
C ARG A 261 4.08 14.85 9.43
N ASP A 262 3.86 13.57 9.21
CA ASP A 262 4.69 12.76 8.33
C ASP A 262 4.57 13.17 6.86
N ILE A 263 3.36 13.52 6.40
CA ILE A 263 3.15 14.05 5.05
C ILE A 263 3.87 15.39 4.87
N ILE A 264 3.74 16.31 5.84
CA ILE A 264 4.44 17.60 5.80
C ILE A 264 5.95 17.44 5.72
N LYS A 265 6.53 16.52 6.51
CA LYS A 265 7.97 16.24 6.46
C LYS A 265 8.40 15.75 5.09
N GLN A 266 7.64 14.83 4.48
CA GLN A 266 7.94 14.30 3.15
C GLN A 266 7.89 15.40 2.08
N GLU A 267 6.86 16.23 2.10
CA GLU A 267 6.73 17.35 1.16
C GLU A 267 7.85 18.39 1.32
N LEU A 268 8.17 18.78 2.56
CA LEU A 268 9.29 19.70 2.81
C LEU A 268 10.63 19.10 2.38
N TYR A 269 10.86 17.80 2.61
CA TYR A 269 12.05 17.13 2.13
C TYR A 269 12.16 17.20 0.60
N ARG A 270 11.05 17.00 -0.13
CA ARG A 270 11.02 17.17 -1.60
C ARG A 270 11.36 18.61 -2.01
N CYS A 271 10.79 19.61 -1.34
CA CYS A 271 11.13 21.02 -1.58
C CYS A 271 12.62 21.28 -1.36
N VAL A 272 13.21 20.76 -0.27
CA VAL A 272 14.64 20.93 0.00
C VAL A 272 15.49 20.23 -1.07
N CYS A 273 15.17 18.99 -1.43
CA CYS A 273 15.88 18.24 -2.48
C CYS A 273 15.85 18.97 -3.82
N MET A 274 14.72 19.59 -4.17
CA MET A 274 14.59 20.41 -5.36
C MET A 274 15.54 21.61 -5.31
N GLU A 275 15.55 22.38 -4.22
CA GLU A 275 16.47 23.52 -4.06
C GLU A 275 17.95 23.08 -4.14
N LEU A 276 18.31 21.98 -3.47
CA LEU A 276 19.66 21.43 -3.53
C LEU A 276 20.07 21.09 -4.96
N LYS A 277 19.17 20.43 -5.71
CA LYS A 277 19.40 20.04 -7.11
C LYS A 277 19.57 21.26 -8.00
N ASN A 278 18.72 22.29 -7.83
CA ASN A 278 18.75 23.52 -8.64
C ASN A 278 20.07 24.28 -8.51
N TYR A 279 20.73 24.21 -7.35
CA TYR A 279 22.03 24.85 -7.10
C TYR A 279 23.23 23.88 -7.13
N HIS A 280 23.01 22.67 -7.65
CA HIS A 280 24.02 21.61 -7.83
C HIS A 280 24.71 21.16 -6.53
N PHE A 281 23.99 21.19 -5.40
CA PHE A 281 24.42 20.53 -4.19
C PHE A 281 24.13 19.03 -4.25
N SER A 282 25.05 18.22 -3.73
CA SER A 282 25.01 16.75 -3.80
C SER A 282 24.92 16.18 -2.38
N PHE A 283 24.13 15.11 -2.23
CA PHE A 283 24.18 14.21 -1.08
C PHE A 283 25.48 13.43 -1.15
N ARG A 284 26.35 13.57 -0.15
CA ARG A 284 27.69 12.96 -0.16
C ARG A 284 27.83 11.85 0.87
N HIS A 285 26.98 11.85 1.89
CA HIS A 285 26.99 10.86 2.96
C HIS A 285 25.65 10.12 3.02
N THR A 286 25.70 8.86 3.44
CA THR A 286 24.50 8.00 3.57
C THR A 286 23.48 8.54 4.56
N ASN A 287 23.93 9.28 5.58
CA ASN A 287 23.06 9.88 6.60
C ASN A 287 22.57 11.31 6.27
N ASP A 288 22.89 11.86 5.11
CA ASP A 288 22.52 13.25 4.78
C ASP A 288 21.00 13.45 4.73
N ARG A 289 20.25 12.42 4.30
CA ARG A 289 18.78 12.42 4.33
C ARG A 289 18.25 12.62 5.75
N GLU A 290 18.73 11.80 6.69
CA GLU A 290 18.32 11.82 8.09
C GLU A 290 18.58 13.18 8.73
N LYS A 291 19.73 13.81 8.43
CA LYS A 291 20.06 15.15 8.96
C LYS A 291 19.06 16.21 8.51
N ILE A 292 18.64 16.19 7.24
CA ILE A 292 17.63 17.13 6.73
C ILE A 292 16.28 16.85 7.38
N GLU A 293 15.85 15.59 7.46
CA GLU A 293 14.59 15.19 8.09
C GLU A 293 14.55 15.59 9.58
N ASN A 294 15.65 15.44 10.30
CA ASN A 294 15.78 15.87 11.70
C ASN A 294 15.69 17.39 11.84
N GLN A 295 16.35 18.15 10.96
CA GLN A 295 16.26 19.61 10.95
C GLN A 295 14.83 20.09 10.64
N ILE A 296 14.18 19.50 9.64
CA ILE A 296 12.77 19.80 9.32
C ILE A 296 11.90 19.52 10.55
N THR A 297 12.08 18.37 11.20
CA THR A 297 11.33 17.98 12.40
C THR A 297 11.50 19.00 13.52
N ARG A 298 12.73 19.46 13.79
CA ARG A 298 13.03 20.49 14.79
C ARG A 298 12.32 21.80 14.47
N LEU A 299 12.39 22.26 13.22
CA LEU A 299 11.82 23.55 12.81
C LEU A 299 10.28 23.55 12.85
N LEU A 300 9.65 22.42 12.50
CA LEU A 300 8.18 22.26 12.54
C LEU A 300 7.57 22.34 13.94
N GLU A 301 8.36 22.24 15.02
CA GLU A 301 7.87 22.50 16.38
C GLU A 301 7.50 23.97 16.59
N VAL A 302 8.16 24.87 15.86
CA VAL A 302 8.05 26.32 16.05
C VAL A 302 7.32 26.96 14.88
N TYR A 303 7.66 26.59 13.64
CA TYR A 303 7.22 27.27 12.43
C TYR A 303 6.21 26.46 11.61
N ASN A 304 5.46 27.15 10.76
CA ASN A 304 4.63 26.49 9.74
C ASN A 304 5.50 25.97 8.57
N PRO A 305 4.98 25.08 7.71
CA PRO A 305 5.76 24.50 6.61
C PRO A 305 6.34 25.55 5.65
N GLY A 306 5.59 26.58 5.27
CA GLY A 306 6.06 27.64 4.38
C GLY A 306 7.23 28.45 4.95
N GLN A 307 7.27 28.66 6.26
CA GLN A 307 8.40 29.28 6.96
C GLN A 307 9.62 28.35 7.00
N VAL A 308 9.40 27.05 7.26
CA VAL A 308 10.50 26.06 7.20
C VAL A 308 11.10 26.03 5.80
N TYR A 309 10.27 26.04 4.76
CA TYR A 309 10.74 26.12 3.38
C TYR A 309 11.50 27.43 3.11
N ALA A 310 11.00 28.58 3.57
CA ALA A 310 11.68 29.87 3.41
C ALA A 310 13.10 29.88 4.01
N LEU A 311 13.28 29.24 5.18
CA LEU A 311 14.60 29.07 5.80
C LEU A 311 15.55 28.27 4.92
N PHE A 312 15.12 27.10 4.43
CA PHE A 312 15.94 26.26 3.55
C PHE A 312 16.22 26.95 2.21
N TRP A 313 15.21 27.54 1.58
CA TRP A 313 15.34 28.27 0.33
C TRP A 313 16.40 29.38 0.42
N THR A 314 16.38 30.13 1.52
CA THR A 314 17.35 31.21 1.79
C THR A 314 18.73 30.63 2.09
N ALA A 315 18.80 29.56 2.88
CA ALA A 315 20.06 28.91 3.25
C ALA A 315 20.79 28.35 2.02
N VAL A 316 20.08 27.68 1.10
CA VAL A 316 20.66 27.13 -0.13
C VAL A 316 21.28 28.24 -0.99
N ARG A 317 20.59 29.37 -1.19
CA ARG A 317 21.12 30.51 -1.95
C ARG A 317 22.32 31.17 -1.26
N ARG A 318 22.31 31.30 0.07
CA ARG A 318 23.47 31.82 0.81
C ARG A 318 24.66 30.87 0.74
N ALA A 319 24.40 29.56 0.79
CA ALA A 319 25.43 28.55 0.60
C ALA A 319 26.00 28.62 -0.82
N ASP A 320 25.16 28.80 -1.83
CA ASP A 320 25.57 28.94 -3.22
C ASP A 320 26.41 30.20 -3.45
N ASN A 321 25.97 31.35 -2.92
CA ASN A 321 26.75 32.58 -2.93
C ASN A 321 28.13 32.37 -2.28
N SER A 322 28.19 31.68 -1.14
CA SER A 322 29.46 31.39 -0.46
C SER A 322 30.35 30.43 -1.26
N ARG A 323 29.75 29.49 -2.01
CA ARG A 323 30.44 28.56 -2.90
C ARG A 323 31.03 29.30 -4.10
N THR A 324 30.25 30.16 -4.75
CA THR A 324 30.66 30.93 -5.93
C THR A 324 31.68 32.01 -5.58
N SER A 325 31.57 32.65 -4.40
CA SER A 325 32.56 33.59 -3.88
C SER A 325 33.79 32.93 -3.22
N ARG A 326 33.87 31.59 -3.20
CA ARG A 326 34.94 30.79 -2.57
C ARG A 326 35.13 31.06 -1.06
N THR A 327 34.09 31.48 -0.36
CA THR A 327 34.11 31.76 1.09
C THR A 327 33.49 30.63 1.94
N TRP A 328 33.11 29.50 1.33
CA TRP A 328 32.53 28.35 2.03
C TRP A 328 33.53 27.46 2.78
N GLY A 329 34.83 27.78 2.82
CA GLY A 329 35.83 27.07 3.62
C GLY A 329 35.92 25.56 3.33
N HIS A 330 36.06 24.74 4.38
CA HIS A 330 36.20 23.27 4.30
C HIS A 330 34.91 22.52 3.92
N TYR A 331 33.80 23.21 3.67
CA TYR A 331 32.50 22.61 3.38
C TYR A 331 32.37 22.03 1.96
N ALA A 332 33.40 22.14 1.14
CA ALA A 332 33.46 21.57 -0.21
C ALA A 332 33.19 20.06 -0.26
N TYR A 333 33.30 19.35 0.86
CA TYR A 333 33.03 17.92 0.98
C TYR A 333 31.79 17.57 1.83
N ASN A 334 31.11 18.57 2.41
CA ASN A 334 30.01 18.40 3.37
C ASN A 334 28.86 19.39 3.07
N HIS A 335 28.31 19.32 1.86
CA HIS A 335 27.33 20.28 1.36
C HIS A 335 26.09 20.40 2.25
N VAL A 336 25.51 19.27 2.66
CA VAL A 336 24.30 19.25 3.50
C VAL A 336 24.56 19.90 4.86
N ASN A 337 25.65 19.52 5.56
CA ASN A 337 25.99 20.14 6.85
C ASN A 337 26.15 21.66 6.74
N PHE A 338 26.74 22.15 5.64
CA PHE A 338 26.90 23.58 5.44
C PHE A 338 25.56 24.30 5.29
N ILE A 339 24.62 23.70 4.56
CA ILE A 339 23.29 24.26 4.34
C ILE A 339 22.51 24.26 5.65
N LEU A 340 22.59 23.19 6.44
CA LEU A 340 21.98 23.12 7.77
C LEU A 340 22.56 24.18 8.71
N GLN A 341 23.88 24.40 8.70
CA GLN A 341 24.49 25.50 9.43
C GLN A 341 23.92 26.86 8.98
N LYS A 342 23.75 27.08 7.67
CA LYS A 342 23.16 28.33 7.17
C LYS A 342 21.70 28.51 7.59
N VAL A 343 20.93 27.43 7.66
CA VAL A 343 19.56 27.46 8.22
C VAL A 343 19.60 27.94 9.68
N ASP A 344 20.46 27.35 10.51
CA ASP A 344 20.57 27.73 11.92
C ASP A 344 21.05 29.19 12.09
N ASP A 345 22.03 29.63 11.29
CA ASP A 345 22.54 31.01 11.30
C ASP A 345 21.40 32.01 10.98
N ILE A 346 20.56 31.70 9.99
CA ILE A 346 19.41 32.54 9.60
C ILE A 346 18.40 32.59 10.74
N GLU A 347 18.02 31.43 11.27
CA GLU A 347 17.04 31.32 12.35
C GLU A 347 17.49 32.09 13.58
N GLN A 348 18.74 31.88 14.04
CA GLN A 348 19.28 32.57 15.20
C GLN A 348 19.35 34.08 15.00
N LYS A 349 19.73 34.55 13.81
CA LYS A 349 19.79 35.97 13.50
C LYS A 349 18.40 36.61 13.59
N LYS A 350 17.39 35.99 12.97
CA LYS A 350 16.00 36.45 13.00
C LYS A 350 15.43 36.48 14.42
N ASN A 351 15.67 35.41 15.18
CA ASN A 351 15.24 35.32 16.58
C ASN A 351 15.89 36.39 17.47
N LYS A 352 17.20 36.65 17.31
CA LYS A 352 17.90 37.72 18.06
C LYS A 352 17.39 39.12 17.71
N ALA A 353 17.00 39.35 16.46
CA ALA A 353 16.45 40.61 15.99
C ALA A 353 14.95 40.77 16.27
N ASN A 354 14.29 39.74 16.82
CA ASN A 354 12.83 39.65 16.96
C ASN A 354 12.08 39.89 15.64
N GLU A 355 12.68 39.45 14.52
CA GLU A 355 12.09 39.56 13.19
C GLU A 355 11.36 38.24 12.84
N PRO A 356 10.12 38.30 12.33
CA PRO A 356 9.44 37.10 11.87
C PRO A 356 10.15 36.47 10.68
N ILE A 357 10.00 35.15 10.55
CA ILE A 357 10.38 34.42 9.34
C ILE A 357 9.23 34.49 8.34
N ASP A 358 9.55 34.93 7.12
CA ASP A 358 8.59 35.02 6.03
C ASP A 358 8.01 33.64 5.70
N THR A 359 6.72 33.59 5.37
CA THR A 359 6.06 32.35 4.96
C THR A 359 6.04 32.28 3.44
N PHE A 360 6.70 31.27 2.88
CA PHE A 360 6.71 31.08 1.42
C PHE A 360 5.56 30.18 0.97
N ASN A 361 5.16 30.36 -0.30
CA ASN A 361 4.22 29.46 -0.96
C ASN A 361 4.89 28.13 -1.27
N TYR A 362 4.08 27.09 -1.49
CA TYR A 362 4.60 25.82 -2.00
C TYR A 362 5.24 26.08 -3.39
N PRO A 363 6.41 25.48 -3.70
CA PRO A 363 7.12 25.75 -4.95
C PRO A 363 6.25 25.46 -6.17
N ALA A 364 6.21 26.38 -7.13
CA ALA A 364 5.39 26.22 -8.34
C ALA A 364 5.94 25.15 -9.29
N GLU A 365 7.25 24.89 -9.22
CA GLU A 365 7.98 23.91 -10.01
C GLU A 365 7.75 22.48 -9.52
N LEU A 366 7.19 22.31 -8.32
CA LEU A 366 6.95 21.01 -7.72
C LEU A 366 5.46 20.70 -7.71
N SER A 367 5.08 19.53 -8.21
CA SER A 367 3.73 19.00 -8.02
C SER A 367 3.59 18.40 -6.63
N ILE A 368 2.53 18.78 -5.93
CA ILE A 368 2.10 18.15 -4.67
C ILE A 368 1.80 16.67 -4.93
N MET A 369 2.28 15.77 -4.07
CA MET A 369 2.03 14.33 -4.22
C MET A 369 0.54 14.02 -4.15
N LEU A 370 0.08 13.00 -4.89
CA LEU A 370 -1.30 12.55 -4.77
C LEU A 370 -1.61 12.08 -3.34
N PHE A 371 -0.69 11.39 -2.68
CA PHE A 371 -0.80 11.01 -1.26
C PHE A 371 -1.12 12.21 -0.35
N THR A 372 -0.45 13.34 -0.58
CA THR A 372 -0.68 14.59 0.14
C THR A 372 -2.04 15.19 -0.18
N LYS A 373 -2.42 15.22 -1.47
CA LYS A 373 -3.74 15.74 -1.90
C LYS A 373 -4.88 14.93 -1.30
N VAL A 374 -4.82 13.60 -1.36
CA VAL A 374 -5.84 12.70 -0.80
C VAL A 374 -6.05 13.00 0.68
N PHE A 375 -4.97 13.10 1.46
CA PHE A 375 -5.11 13.40 2.89
C PHE A 375 -5.64 14.82 3.12
N PHE A 376 -4.99 15.85 2.56
CA PHE A 376 -5.33 17.23 2.91
C PHE A 376 -6.61 17.75 2.27
N GLN A 377 -6.95 17.30 1.07
CA GLN A 377 -8.13 17.79 0.35
C GLN A 377 -9.37 16.98 0.70
N ASN A 378 -9.26 15.64 0.78
CA ASN A 378 -10.43 14.80 0.95
C ASN A 378 -10.74 14.52 2.42
N ILE A 379 -9.70 14.24 3.23
CA ILE A 379 -9.87 13.83 4.62
C ILE A 379 -9.78 15.02 5.58
N ALA A 380 -8.67 15.75 5.57
CA ALA A 380 -8.47 16.86 6.50
C ALA A 380 -9.30 18.10 6.11
N GLN A 381 -9.61 18.27 4.82
CA GLN A 381 -10.27 19.45 4.25
C GLN A 381 -9.50 20.77 4.51
N GLU A 382 -8.18 20.68 4.48
CA GLU A 382 -7.24 21.74 4.85
C GLU A 382 -6.38 22.11 3.65
N SER A 383 -6.96 22.85 2.70
CA SER A 383 -6.30 23.23 1.45
C SER A 383 -5.11 24.17 1.65
N ASN A 384 -5.05 24.90 2.76
CA ASN A 384 -3.98 25.82 3.14
C ASN A 384 -2.93 25.20 4.10
N TRP A 385 -2.83 23.88 4.12
CA TRP A 385 -1.94 23.11 5.01
C TRP A 385 -0.49 23.62 5.09
N PHE A 386 0.04 24.21 4.00
CA PHE A 386 1.42 24.71 3.95
C PHE A 386 1.65 25.99 4.78
N TYR A 387 0.59 26.75 5.08
CA TYR A 387 0.66 27.98 5.88
C TYR A 387 0.27 27.76 7.34
N ARG A 388 -0.31 26.59 7.64
CA ARG A 388 -0.80 26.25 8.97
C ARG A 388 0.29 25.57 9.80
N LYS A 389 0.38 25.92 11.08
CA LYS A 389 1.30 25.25 12.00
C LYS A 389 0.88 23.79 12.18
N VAL A 390 1.85 22.88 12.14
CA VAL A 390 1.60 21.45 12.34
C VAL A 390 1.07 21.24 13.77
N PRO A 391 -0.05 20.51 13.95
CA PRO A 391 -0.55 20.17 15.27
C PRO A 391 0.53 19.51 16.14
N LYS A 392 0.58 19.90 17.42
CA LYS A 392 1.50 19.27 18.37
C LYS A 392 0.99 17.86 18.68
N THR A 393 1.88 16.88 18.62
CA THR A 393 1.59 15.49 19.04
C THR A 393 1.49 15.35 20.57
N LYS A 394 1.69 16.42 21.34
CA LYS A 394 1.60 16.40 22.80
C LYS A 394 0.14 16.20 23.20
N GLN A 395 -0.10 15.08 23.90
CA GLN A 395 -1.28 14.69 24.67
C GLN A 395 -2.53 15.46 24.30
N ILE A 396 -3.44 14.78 23.60
CA ILE A 396 -4.85 15.13 23.52
C ILE A 396 -5.26 15.60 24.92
N ASN A 397 -5.52 16.90 25.07
CA ASN A 397 -6.32 17.37 26.20
C ASN A 397 -7.67 16.68 26.00
N PHE A 398 -7.89 15.59 26.72
CA PHE A 398 -9.13 14.79 26.77
C PHE A 398 -10.40 15.63 26.99
N LEU A 399 -10.28 16.94 27.24
CA LEU A 399 -11.34 17.89 27.51
C LEU A 399 -11.90 18.55 26.23
N GLU A 400 -11.09 18.84 25.21
CA GLU A 400 -11.58 19.53 24.00
C GLU A 400 -12.37 18.60 23.09
N ASP A 401 -11.89 17.36 22.92
CA ASP A 401 -12.56 16.31 22.13
C ASP A 401 -13.87 15.84 22.79
N ARG A 402 -13.88 15.79 24.13
CA ARG A 402 -15.12 15.60 24.91
C ARG A 402 -16.09 16.75 24.72
N SER A 403 -15.62 17.99 24.66
CA SER A 403 -16.51 19.14 24.52
C SER A 403 -17.29 19.10 23.21
N GLN A 404 -16.66 18.72 22.09
CA GLN A 404 -17.34 18.54 20.81
C GLN A 404 -18.26 17.32 20.83
N PHE A 405 -17.79 16.17 21.33
CA PHE A 405 -18.64 14.99 21.48
C PHE A 405 -19.88 15.26 22.34
N TYR A 406 -19.71 15.84 23.53
CA TYR A 406 -20.84 16.21 24.40
C TYR A 406 -21.70 17.29 23.76
N THR A 407 -21.15 18.24 23.01
CA THR A 407 -21.95 19.22 22.26
C THR A 407 -22.80 18.55 21.18
N GLU A 408 -22.26 17.57 20.45
CA GLU A 408 -22.99 16.83 19.43
C GLU A 408 -24.02 15.86 20.02
N VAL A 409 -23.73 15.22 21.16
CA VAL A 409 -24.72 14.45 21.94
C VAL A 409 -25.84 15.38 22.43
N LEU A 410 -25.51 16.55 22.99
CA LEU A 410 -26.49 17.53 23.45
C LEU A 410 -27.40 18.06 22.32
N LYS A 411 -26.91 18.12 21.08
CA LYS A 411 -27.71 18.48 19.90
C LYS A 411 -28.67 17.38 19.46
N ARG A 412 -28.32 16.11 19.69
CA ARG A 412 -29.07 14.93 19.24
C ARG A 412 -30.06 14.43 20.28
N GLU A 413 -29.80 14.67 21.55
CA GLU A 413 -30.70 14.32 22.64
C GLU A 413 -31.67 15.46 22.96
N LYS A 414 -32.94 15.13 23.16
CA LYS A 414 -33.93 16.05 23.74
C LYS A 414 -33.52 16.44 25.16
N GLN A 415 -33.39 17.75 25.37
CA GLN A 415 -32.88 18.31 26.62
C GLN A 415 -33.96 18.74 27.61
N VAL A 416 -35.12 19.16 27.12
CA VAL A 416 -36.16 19.79 27.94
C VAL A 416 -37.39 18.88 27.96
N PHE A 417 -37.79 18.46 29.15
CA PHE A 417 -39.05 17.75 29.34
C PHE A 417 -40.22 18.75 29.34
N GLN A 418 -41.26 18.45 28.57
CA GLN A 418 -42.52 19.20 28.57
C GLN A 418 -43.63 18.25 29.00
N GLU A 419 -44.39 18.64 30.03
CA GLU A 419 -45.47 17.82 30.61
C GLU A 419 -46.66 17.65 29.67
N LEU A 420 -46.79 18.53 28.67
CA LEU A 420 -47.92 18.56 27.75
C LEU A 420 -47.82 17.37 26.78
N ASP A 421 -48.87 16.53 26.81
CA ASP A 421 -49.14 15.38 25.94
C ASP A 421 -48.48 14.03 26.30
N LEU A 422 -48.03 13.81 27.55
CA LEU A 422 -47.67 12.46 28.02
C LEU A 422 -48.91 11.74 28.58
N GLU A 423 -49.52 10.87 27.80
CA GLU A 423 -50.52 9.92 28.31
C GLU A 423 -49.81 8.81 29.10
N VAL A 424 -50.22 8.59 30.35
CA VAL A 424 -49.56 7.63 31.26
C VAL A 424 -50.59 6.80 31.99
N VAL A 425 -50.60 5.50 31.69
CA VAL A 425 -51.37 4.48 32.40
C VAL A 425 -50.52 3.83 33.50
N TYR A 426 -49.28 3.43 33.16
CA TYR A 426 -48.29 3.00 34.14
C TYR A 426 -46.87 3.32 33.67
N TYR A 427 -45.92 3.27 34.60
CA TYR A 427 -44.50 3.39 34.29
C TYR A 427 -43.64 2.46 35.15
N TYR A 428 -42.41 2.24 34.70
CA TYR A 428 -41.37 1.60 35.51
C TYR A 428 -39.98 2.05 35.07
N VAL A 429 -39.00 1.89 35.96
CA VAL A 429 -37.61 2.29 35.72
C VAL A 429 -36.73 1.06 35.58
N THR A 430 -35.83 1.08 34.62
CA THR A 430 -34.82 0.06 34.36
C THR A 430 -33.43 0.66 34.43
N SER A 431 -32.38 -0.17 34.44
CA SER A 431 -31.00 0.31 34.32
C SER A 431 -30.67 0.92 32.96
N TYR A 432 -31.56 0.80 31.98
CA TYR A 432 -31.37 1.27 30.61
C TYR A 432 -32.40 2.32 30.18
N GLY A 433 -33.24 2.85 31.08
CA GLY A 433 -34.18 3.93 30.77
C GLY A 433 -35.45 3.91 31.62
N VAL A 434 -36.40 4.76 31.23
CA VAL A 434 -37.74 4.84 31.82
C VAL A 434 -38.74 4.32 30.79
N VAL A 435 -39.59 3.38 31.19
CA VAL A 435 -40.66 2.87 30.33
C VAL A 435 -41.99 3.47 30.79
N VAL A 436 -42.75 4.01 29.83
CA VAL A 436 -44.07 4.61 30.03
C VAL A 436 -45.06 3.93 29.09
N TYR A 437 -46.15 3.41 29.65
CA TYR A 437 -47.26 2.88 28.88
C TYR A 437 -48.36 3.93 28.79
N ASP A 438 -48.73 4.29 27.57
CA ASP A 438 -49.75 5.31 27.29
C ASP A 438 -51.19 4.75 27.23
N GLY A 439 -51.34 3.43 27.10
CA GLY A 439 -52.62 2.77 26.86
C GLY A 439 -52.62 1.92 25.60
N ASP A 440 -51.68 2.16 24.69
CA ASP A 440 -51.52 1.43 23.45
C ASP A 440 -50.17 0.70 23.41
N VAL A 441 -49.06 1.38 23.72
CA VAL A 441 -47.71 0.84 23.58
C VAL A 441 -46.78 1.21 24.73
N ASP A 442 -45.75 0.38 24.96
CA ASP A 442 -44.69 0.62 25.95
C ASP A 442 -43.56 1.46 25.32
N TRP A 443 -43.46 2.74 25.70
CA TRP A 443 -42.45 3.67 25.22
C TRP A 443 -41.18 3.64 26.09
N LEU A 444 -40.01 3.49 25.48
CA LEU A 444 -38.72 3.57 26.17
C LEU A 444 -38.08 4.95 25.98
N PHE A 445 -37.91 5.66 27.08
CA PHE A 445 -37.14 6.90 27.17
C PHE A 445 -35.74 6.60 27.69
N THR A 446 -34.72 6.88 26.88
CA THR A 446 -33.33 6.55 27.20
C THR A 446 -32.33 7.44 26.45
N ASP A 447 -31.09 7.46 26.92
CA ASP A 447 -30.00 8.26 26.35
C ASP A 447 -29.35 7.58 25.13
N GLU A 448 -28.64 8.37 24.32
CA GLU A 448 -28.02 7.90 23.07
C GLU A 448 -27.02 6.76 23.34
N LYS A 449 -26.19 6.89 24.39
CA LYS A 449 -25.18 5.90 24.73
C LYS A 449 -25.82 4.57 25.09
N THR A 450 -26.89 4.61 25.87
CA THR A 450 -27.62 3.42 26.29
C THR A 450 -28.30 2.74 25.10
N LEU A 451 -28.89 3.51 24.17
CA LEU A 451 -29.47 2.96 22.94
C LEU A 451 -28.45 2.24 22.06
N TYR A 452 -27.26 2.80 21.88
CA TYR A 452 -26.18 2.12 21.15
C TYR A 452 -25.82 0.78 21.79
N ARG A 453 -25.72 0.73 23.12
CA ARG A 453 -25.44 -0.52 23.85
C ARG A 453 -26.58 -1.53 23.71
N ILE A 454 -27.83 -1.09 23.64
CA ILE A 454 -28.96 -1.98 23.38
C ILE A 454 -28.85 -2.53 21.95
N ALA A 455 -28.59 -1.67 20.96
CA ALA A 455 -28.49 -2.03 19.55
C ALA A 455 -27.45 -3.12 19.28
N GLU A 456 -26.28 -3.04 19.91
CA GLU A 456 -25.22 -4.05 19.80
C GLU A 456 -25.66 -5.44 20.30
N LYS A 457 -26.64 -5.51 21.22
CA LYS A 457 -27.00 -6.77 21.90
C LYS A 457 -28.29 -7.40 21.37
N VAL A 458 -29.23 -6.61 20.86
CA VAL A 458 -30.56 -7.11 20.46
C VAL A 458 -30.74 -7.25 18.94
N GLY A 459 -29.94 -6.57 18.12
CA GLY A 459 -30.07 -6.61 16.65
C GLY A 459 -31.29 -5.85 16.12
N PHE A 460 -31.56 -5.97 14.81
CA PHE A 460 -32.60 -5.21 14.09
C PHE A 460 -33.64 -6.13 13.43
N TYR A 461 -34.90 -5.70 13.31
CA TYR A 461 -35.91 -6.39 12.51
C TYR A 461 -35.65 -6.20 11.00
N GLU A 462 -35.67 -7.28 10.20
CA GLU A 462 -35.25 -7.28 8.79
C GLU A 462 -36.17 -6.52 7.80
N PHE A 463 -37.39 -6.12 8.20
CA PHE A 463 -38.45 -5.74 7.26
C PHE A 463 -38.99 -4.30 7.36
N VAL A 464 -38.39 -3.41 8.16
CA VAL A 464 -38.89 -2.03 8.31
C VAL A 464 -37.88 -1.04 7.72
N VAL A 465 -38.20 -0.51 6.55
CA VAL A 465 -37.38 0.49 5.84
C VAL A 465 -37.78 1.88 6.33
N SER A 466 -37.18 2.32 7.43
CA SER A 466 -37.17 3.71 7.87
C SER A 466 -35.71 4.14 8.01
N HIS A 467 -35.29 5.10 7.18
CA HIS A 467 -33.90 5.59 7.12
C HIS A 467 -33.63 6.75 8.10
N GLU A 468 -34.56 7.11 8.97
CA GLU A 468 -34.48 8.38 9.72
C GLU A 468 -33.79 8.26 11.09
N ALA A 469 -33.81 7.09 11.75
CA ALA A 469 -33.14 6.90 13.03
C ALA A 469 -32.71 5.44 13.28
N PHE A 470 -31.47 5.22 13.73
CA PHE A 470 -30.90 3.88 13.91
C PHE A 470 -31.66 3.03 14.93
N TYR A 471 -32.34 3.64 15.90
CA TYR A 471 -33.09 2.94 16.95
C TYR A 471 -34.51 2.53 16.54
N SER A 472 -35.00 2.96 15.36
CA SER A 472 -36.39 2.74 14.94
C SER A 472 -36.76 1.27 14.70
N ASN A 473 -35.78 0.38 14.53
CA ASN A 473 -35.98 -1.03 14.15
C ASN A 473 -35.35 -2.03 15.11
N LEU A 474 -35.06 -1.61 16.35
CA LEU A 474 -34.46 -2.48 17.33
C LEU A 474 -35.38 -3.64 17.69
N GLN A 475 -34.82 -4.84 17.88
CA GLN A 475 -35.57 -6.01 18.37
C GLN A 475 -35.90 -5.89 19.86
N THR A 476 -36.64 -4.85 20.22
CA THR A 476 -37.11 -4.55 21.57
C THR A 476 -38.63 -4.60 21.62
N PRO A 477 -39.24 -4.97 22.76
CA PRO A 477 -40.68 -4.87 22.94
C PRO A 477 -41.16 -3.41 23.10
N TYR A 478 -40.23 -2.45 23.07
CA TYR A 478 -40.48 -1.04 23.35
C TYR A 478 -40.44 -0.20 22.07
N TYR A 479 -41.29 0.81 22.03
CA TYR A 479 -41.25 1.87 21.02
C TYR A 479 -40.29 2.97 21.46
N ILE A 480 -39.43 3.42 20.55
CA ILE A 480 -38.43 4.46 20.80
C ILE A 480 -38.65 5.57 19.79
N ASN A 481 -39.04 6.74 20.28
CA ASN A 481 -39.33 7.90 19.45
C ASN A 481 -38.11 8.82 19.27
N ASP A 482 -37.27 8.94 20.30
CA ASP A 482 -36.14 9.86 20.31
C ASP A 482 -35.06 9.43 21.32
N MET A 483 -33.95 10.16 21.34
CA MET A 483 -32.88 10.05 22.33
C MET A 483 -33.04 11.18 23.36
N TYR A 484 -32.88 10.89 24.65
CA TYR A 484 -33.19 11.82 25.73
C TYR A 484 -32.02 11.99 26.67
N SER A 485 -31.73 13.24 27.05
CA SER A 485 -30.61 13.50 27.95
C SER A 485 -30.89 13.03 29.37
N THR A 486 -29.83 12.84 30.16
CA THR A 486 -29.98 12.47 31.56
C THR A 486 -30.86 13.45 32.34
N SER A 487 -30.77 14.76 32.04
CA SER A 487 -31.63 15.77 32.66
C SER A 487 -33.11 15.55 32.33
N TYR A 488 -33.42 15.28 31.06
CA TYR A 488 -34.78 14.95 30.63
C TYR A 488 -35.32 13.72 31.36
N LEU A 489 -34.53 12.64 31.45
CA LEU A 489 -34.96 11.40 32.09
C LEU A 489 -35.20 11.57 33.59
N ILE A 490 -34.39 12.40 34.26
CA ILE A 490 -34.60 12.75 35.67
C ILE A 490 -35.88 13.55 35.85
N GLU A 491 -36.12 14.56 35.01
CA GLU A 491 -37.34 15.37 35.05
C GLU A 491 -38.60 14.54 34.76
N LEU A 492 -38.56 13.67 33.75
CA LEU A 492 -39.62 12.70 33.45
C LEU A 492 -39.89 11.79 34.65
N THR A 493 -38.84 11.22 35.27
CA THR A 493 -39.00 10.34 36.43
C THR A 493 -39.63 11.09 37.61
N HIS A 494 -39.19 12.32 37.88
CA HIS A 494 -39.77 13.16 38.92
C HIS A 494 -41.24 13.51 38.64
N PHE A 495 -41.59 13.84 37.40
CA PHE A 495 -42.98 14.05 36.99
C PHE A 495 -43.83 12.81 37.24
N LEU A 496 -43.38 11.64 36.78
CA LEU A 496 -44.09 10.37 36.93
C LEU A 496 -44.34 10.03 38.42
N MET A 497 -43.32 10.23 39.26
CA MET A 497 -43.41 10.01 40.71
C MET A 497 -44.34 11.01 41.41
N LYS A 498 -44.27 12.30 41.04
CA LYS A 498 -45.04 13.37 41.68
C LYS A 498 -46.52 13.32 41.31
N SER A 499 -46.81 12.97 40.06
CA SER A 499 -48.17 12.87 39.51
C SER A 499 -48.91 11.59 39.94
N GLN A 500 -48.29 10.76 40.80
CA GLN A 500 -48.88 9.54 41.37
C GLN A 500 -49.35 8.51 40.34
N TYR A 501 -48.70 8.47 39.16
CA TYR A 501 -48.98 7.41 38.18
C TYR A 501 -48.62 6.03 38.73
N LYS A 502 -49.28 5.00 38.23
CA LYS A 502 -49.10 3.63 38.71
C LYS A 502 -47.71 3.11 38.35
N TYR A 503 -46.88 2.83 39.35
CA TYR A 503 -45.64 2.07 39.13
C TYR A 503 -45.99 0.59 38.96
N HIS A 504 -45.74 0.02 37.78
CA HIS A 504 -46.05 -1.37 37.48
C HIS A 504 -45.11 -1.92 36.41
N LEU A 505 -44.44 -3.04 36.71
CA LEU A 505 -43.63 -3.78 35.75
C LEU A 505 -44.41 -5.03 35.30
N PRO A 506 -44.89 -5.09 34.04
CA PRO A 506 -45.55 -6.28 33.51
C PRO A 506 -44.63 -7.51 33.48
N GLU A 507 -45.18 -8.70 33.66
CA GLU A 507 -44.39 -9.95 33.65
C GLU A 507 -43.65 -10.18 32.32
N LYS A 508 -44.30 -9.84 31.19
CA LYS A 508 -43.71 -9.88 29.83
C LYS A 508 -42.42 -9.05 29.72
N ASP A 509 -42.39 -7.90 30.37
CA ASP A 509 -41.27 -6.97 30.29
C ASP A 509 -40.20 -7.29 31.32
N ASN A 510 -40.59 -7.94 32.43
CA ASN A 510 -39.65 -8.41 33.44
C ASN A 510 -38.67 -9.45 32.88
N GLU A 511 -39.12 -10.37 32.02
CA GLU A 511 -38.24 -11.34 31.36
C GLU A 511 -37.22 -10.65 30.44
N PHE A 512 -37.70 -9.74 29.58
CA PHE A 512 -36.84 -8.97 28.67
C PHE A 512 -35.86 -8.07 29.44
N LYS A 513 -36.34 -7.38 30.49
CA LYS A 513 -35.51 -6.56 31.39
C LYS A 513 -34.38 -7.40 31.98
N ASN A 514 -34.68 -8.50 32.65
CA ASN A 514 -33.64 -9.32 33.31
C ASN A 514 -32.61 -9.85 32.30
N LYS A 515 -33.05 -10.23 31.08
CA LYS A 515 -32.16 -10.65 30.01
C LYS A 515 -31.23 -9.53 29.56
N LEU A 516 -31.78 -8.35 29.27
CA LEU A 516 -31.02 -7.21 28.76
C LEU A 516 -30.08 -6.62 29.82
N GLU A 517 -30.53 -6.50 31.08
CA GLU A 517 -29.68 -6.02 32.18
C GLU A 517 -28.47 -6.93 32.40
N LYS A 518 -28.65 -8.25 32.28
CA LYS A 518 -27.55 -9.22 32.35
C LYS A 518 -26.59 -9.13 31.15
N LEU A 519 -27.07 -8.74 29.97
CA LEU A 519 -26.23 -8.53 28.79
C LEU A 519 -25.44 -7.22 28.90
N LEU A 520 -26.06 -6.18 29.45
CA LEU A 520 -25.44 -4.87 29.66
C LEU A 520 -24.47 -4.85 30.86
N SER A 521 -24.62 -5.74 31.85
CA SER A 521 -23.73 -5.81 33.02
C SER A 521 -22.44 -6.60 32.80
N LYS A 522 -22.25 -7.25 31.63
CA LYS A 522 -21.03 -8.04 31.33
C LYS A 522 -19.86 -7.22 30.82
N ASP A 523 -20.10 -5.95 30.47
CA ASP A 523 -19.11 -5.03 29.88
C ASP A 523 -18.69 -3.89 30.85
N SER A 524 -18.94 -4.05 32.16
CA SER A 524 -18.53 -3.08 33.20
C SER A 524 -17.31 -3.54 33.99
#